data_AF-A0A1F2RUE4-F1
#
_entry.id   AF-A0A1F2RUE4-F1
#
_cell.length_a   1.000
_cell.length_b   1.000
_cell.length_c   1.000
_cell.angle_alpha   90.00
_cell.angle_beta   90.00
_cell.angle_gamma   90.00
#
_symmetry.space_group_name_H-M   'P 1'
#
loop_
_entity.id
_entity.type
_entity.pdbx_description
1 polymer ?
#
loop_
_entity_poly.entity_id
_entity_poly.type
_entity_poly.pdbx_seq_one_letter_code
_entity_poly.pdbx_strand_id
1 'polypeptide(L)'
;MVESLAYRKLQVVQDEYAVSPDGMRLFGFLALNLEHQGIRLALGIRNSHDKSFSLGITVGYRVFVCDNLAFHGDFMPVTKKHTKHLDVIDTVNTAVDKAQRHFEPMKVRVDAWRDHSLPDMKAKEIIYNAFIIGDLEAPKHLAARVHQNYFEPTYPEFEPRTLWSLSNAFTNSFKALDPMPQFRATAALGKYLAAVN
;
A
#
# COMPACT_ATOMS: atom_id res chain seq x y z
N MET A 1 -12.83 9.80 14.12
CA MET A 1 -11.55 9.20 13.67
C MET A 1 -10.35 9.93 14.23
N VAL A 2 -10.25 11.25 14.07
CA VAL A 2 -9.09 12.01 14.58
C VAL A 2 -9.02 12.00 16.12
N GLU A 3 -10.16 12.09 16.80
CA GLU A 3 -10.24 12.11 18.28
C GLU A 3 -9.81 10.79 18.94
N SER A 4 -10.05 9.64 18.30
CA SER A 4 -9.70 8.32 18.86
C SER A 4 -8.20 8.02 18.78
N LEU A 5 -7.48 8.69 17.87
CA LEU A 5 -6.04 8.56 17.72
C LEU A 5 -5.27 9.37 18.78
N ALA A 6 -5.88 10.44 19.31
CA ALA A 6 -5.27 11.33 20.31
C ALA A 6 -4.91 10.62 21.63
N TYR A 7 -5.68 9.60 22.03
CA TYR A 7 -5.42 8.82 23.25
C TYR A 7 -4.14 7.98 23.17
N ARG A 8 -3.59 7.79 21.97
CA ARG A 8 -2.40 6.96 21.70
C ARG A 8 -1.22 7.74 21.14
N LYS A 9 -1.29 9.08 21.19
CA LYS A 9 -0.34 9.99 20.51
C LYS A 9 -0.21 9.72 19.00
N LEU A 10 -1.19 9.05 18.40
CA LEU A 10 -1.26 8.90 16.96
C LEU A 10 -1.97 10.13 16.40
N GLN A 11 -1.42 10.71 15.35
CA GLN A 11 -1.99 11.86 14.66
C GLN A 11 -2.09 11.53 13.18
N VAL A 12 -3.25 11.81 12.58
CA VAL A 12 -3.36 11.80 11.13
C VAL A 12 -2.57 12.99 10.61
N VAL A 13 -1.55 12.71 9.81
CA VAL A 13 -0.68 13.72 9.21
C VAL A 13 -1.05 13.96 7.75
N GLN A 14 -1.72 13.01 7.12
CA GLN A 14 -2.30 13.16 5.78
C GLN A 14 -3.43 12.16 5.58
N ASP A 15 -4.45 12.57 4.83
CA ASP A 15 -5.53 11.72 4.37
C ASP A 15 -5.87 11.98 2.90
N GLU A 16 -6.34 10.94 2.23
CA GLU A 16 -6.85 11.03 0.86
C GLU A 16 -8.01 10.06 0.69
N TYR A 17 -9.04 10.47 -0.05
CA TYR A 17 -10.20 9.66 -0.31
C TYR A 17 -10.59 9.76 -1.78
N ALA A 18 -11.04 8.65 -2.33
CA ALA A 18 -11.57 8.53 -3.66
C ALA A 18 -12.88 7.77 -3.64
N VAL A 19 -13.83 8.26 -4.41
CA VAL A 19 -15.12 7.61 -4.61
C VAL A 19 -15.22 7.20 -6.06
N SER A 20 -15.81 6.04 -6.34
CA SER A 20 -16.13 5.63 -7.70
C SER A 20 -17.08 6.64 -8.38
N PRO A 21 -17.08 6.73 -9.73
CA PRO A 21 -17.95 7.67 -10.45
C PRO A 21 -19.44 7.53 -10.14
N ASP A 22 -19.89 6.32 -9.79
CA ASP A 22 -21.27 6.02 -9.38
C ASP A 22 -21.58 6.37 -7.91
N GLY A 23 -20.60 6.84 -7.14
CA GLY A 23 -20.76 7.15 -5.72
C GLY A 23 -20.79 5.94 -4.79
N MET A 24 -20.74 4.71 -5.32
CA MET A 24 -21.07 3.50 -4.55
C MET A 24 -19.89 2.91 -3.80
N ARG A 25 -18.65 3.24 -4.15
CA ARG A 25 -17.43 2.63 -3.61
C ARG A 25 -16.47 3.71 -3.15
N LEU A 26 -16.11 3.67 -1.88
CA LEU A 26 -15.14 4.56 -1.25
C LEU A 26 -13.85 3.80 -1.01
N PHE A 27 -12.72 4.43 -1.34
CA PHE A 27 -11.39 4.04 -0.92
C PHE A 27 -10.69 5.26 -0.36
N GLY A 28 -9.83 5.06 0.63
CA GLY A 28 -9.01 6.14 1.14
C GLY A 28 -7.84 5.62 1.93
N PHE A 29 -6.98 6.53 2.35
CA PHE A 29 -5.93 6.22 3.29
C PHE A 29 -5.73 7.32 4.32
N LEU A 30 -5.07 6.95 5.41
CA LEU A 30 -4.66 7.83 6.49
C LEU A 30 -3.21 7.53 6.82
N ALA A 31 -2.31 8.48 6.60
CA ALA A 31 -0.95 8.41 7.11
C ALA A 31 -0.94 8.89 8.56
N LEU A 32 -0.28 8.14 9.45
CA LEU A 32 -0.17 8.44 10.87
C LEU A 32 1.24 8.95 11.20
N ASN A 33 1.43 9.74 12.25
CA ASN A 33 2.74 10.24 12.71
C ASN A 33 3.73 9.17 13.24
N LEU A 34 3.56 7.88 12.90
CA LEU A 34 4.47 6.81 13.27
C LEU A 34 5.38 6.46 12.09
N GLU A 35 6.69 6.60 12.29
CA GLU A 35 7.68 6.57 11.22
C GLU A 35 8.80 5.57 11.52
N HIS A 36 9.44 5.08 10.46
CA HIS A 36 10.63 4.26 10.52
C HIS A 36 11.41 4.37 9.21
N GLN A 37 12.67 4.80 9.27
CA GLN A 37 13.60 4.85 8.12
C GLN A 37 12.97 5.30 6.78
N GLY A 38 12.25 6.43 6.75
CA GLY A 38 11.67 6.97 5.51
C GLY A 38 10.33 6.34 5.08
N ILE A 39 9.78 5.43 5.88
CA ILE A 39 8.40 4.97 5.77
C ILE A 39 7.56 5.44 6.95
N ARG A 40 6.25 5.55 6.74
CA ARG A 40 5.27 5.92 7.75
C ARG A 40 4.07 5.02 7.71
N LEU A 41 3.56 4.68 8.88
CA LEU A 41 2.36 3.86 9.02
C LEU A 41 1.18 4.51 8.29
N ALA A 42 0.53 3.74 7.44
CA ALA A 42 -0.67 4.14 6.73
C ALA A 42 -1.81 3.14 6.97
N LEU A 43 -3.02 3.65 7.13
CA LEU A 43 -4.25 2.84 7.17
C LEU A 43 -4.96 3.01 5.84
N GLY A 44 -5.25 1.93 5.13
CA GLY A 44 -6.12 1.95 3.97
C GLY A 44 -7.55 1.65 4.39
N ILE A 45 -8.52 2.41 3.90
CA ILE A 45 -9.95 2.25 4.19
C ILE A 45 -10.67 1.95 2.88
N ARG A 46 -11.61 1.00 2.90
CA ARG A 46 -12.55 0.80 1.80
C ARG A 46 -13.96 0.56 2.31
N ASN A 47 -14.97 1.06 1.62
CA ASN A 47 -16.37 0.74 1.89
C ASN A 47 -17.18 0.73 0.59
N SER A 48 -18.31 0.02 0.59
CA SER A 48 -19.26 0.07 -0.51
C SER A 48 -20.70 0.21 -0.01
N HIS A 49 -21.50 0.99 -0.73
CA HIS A 49 -22.95 1.07 -0.53
C HIS A 49 -23.71 0.04 -1.37
N ASP A 50 -23.11 -0.43 -2.48
CA ASP A 50 -23.69 -1.45 -3.36
C ASP A 50 -23.52 -2.87 -2.79
N LYS A 51 -22.91 -2.99 -1.60
CA LYS A 51 -22.57 -4.26 -0.92
C LYS A 51 -21.62 -5.15 -1.72
N SER A 52 -20.89 -4.60 -2.69
CA SER A 52 -19.83 -5.32 -3.39
C SER A 52 -18.69 -5.73 -2.46
N PHE A 53 -18.49 -5.00 -1.35
CA PHE A 53 -17.59 -5.36 -0.26
C PHE A 53 -17.93 -4.60 1.04
N SER A 54 -17.68 -5.23 2.20
CA SER A 54 -17.87 -4.58 3.50
C SER A 54 -16.80 -3.54 3.82
N LEU A 55 -17.05 -2.73 4.85
CA LEU A 55 -16.03 -1.83 5.41
C LEU A 55 -14.79 -2.64 5.81
N GLY A 56 -13.68 -2.34 5.14
CA GLY A 56 -12.40 -2.95 5.38
C GLY A 56 -11.37 -1.90 5.75
N ILE A 57 -10.50 -2.24 6.70
CA ILE A 57 -9.30 -1.47 6.98
C ILE A 57 -8.10 -2.37 6.75
N THR A 58 -7.12 -1.87 6.02
CA THR A 58 -5.81 -2.51 5.81
C THR A 58 -4.72 -1.66 6.43
N VAL A 59 -3.59 -2.29 6.68
CA VAL A 59 -2.40 -1.67 7.23
C VAL A 59 -1.34 -1.66 6.15
N GLY A 60 -0.72 -0.52 5.95
CA GLY A 60 0.36 -0.34 5.00
C GLY A 60 1.35 0.68 5.51
N TYR A 61 2.20 1.13 4.60
CA TYR A 61 3.10 2.23 4.83
C TYR A 61 3.13 3.14 3.62
N ARG A 62 3.52 4.38 3.84
CA ARG A 62 3.79 5.36 2.79
C ARG A 62 5.27 5.70 2.83
N VAL A 63 5.93 5.70 1.68
CA VAL A 63 7.34 6.11 1.60
C VAL A 63 7.39 7.61 1.40
N PHE A 64 8.24 8.31 2.14
CA PHE A 64 8.27 9.78 2.14
C PHE A 64 8.72 10.40 0.84
N VAL A 65 9.70 9.78 0.19
CA VAL A 65 10.43 10.39 -0.92
C VAL A 65 9.57 10.49 -2.16
N CYS A 66 8.84 9.41 -2.43
CA CYS A 66 7.96 9.34 -3.57
C CYS A 66 6.51 9.50 -3.15
N ASP A 67 6.11 9.51 -1.88
CA ASP A 67 4.70 9.65 -1.52
C ASP A 67 3.79 8.53 -2.08
N ASN A 68 4.39 7.42 -2.49
CA ASN A 68 3.71 6.20 -2.93
C ASN A 68 3.16 5.44 -1.71
N LEU A 69 1.93 4.97 -1.85
CA LEU A 69 1.34 4.04 -0.91
C LEU A 69 1.87 2.64 -1.21
N ALA A 70 2.15 1.89 -0.15
CA ALA A 70 2.44 0.47 -0.21
C ALA A 70 1.58 -0.23 0.85
N PHE A 71 0.75 -1.18 0.43
CA PHE A 71 -0.08 -1.94 1.35
C PHE A 71 0.51 -3.33 1.54
N HIS A 72 0.51 -3.79 2.79
CA HIS A 72 0.85 -5.18 3.08
C HIS A 72 -0.42 -5.92 3.48
N GLY A 73 -0.75 -6.95 2.70
CA GLY A 73 -1.79 -7.90 3.05
C GLY A 73 -3.16 -7.49 2.52
N ASP A 74 -4.14 -8.34 2.81
CA ASP A 74 -5.52 -8.08 2.43
C ASP A 74 -6.18 -7.07 3.37
N PHE A 75 -7.12 -6.31 2.84
CA PHE A 75 -8.05 -5.55 3.66
C PHE A 75 -8.74 -6.48 4.66
N MET A 76 -8.42 -6.29 5.94
CA MET A 76 -9.08 -7.00 7.01
C MET A 76 -10.48 -6.38 7.17
N PRO A 77 -11.56 -7.16 6.99
CA PRO A 77 -12.90 -6.64 7.20
C PRO A 77 -13.02 -6.23 8.67
N VAL A 78 -13.29 -4.95 8.93
CA VAL A 78 -13.50 -4.50 10.31
C VAL A 78 -14.89 -4.90 10.79
N THR A 79 -15.82 -5.02 9.85
CA THR A 79 -17.09 -5.71 10.07
C THR A 79 -17.31 -6.78 9.01
N LYS A 80 -17.82 -7.94 9.47
CA LYS A 80 -18.27 -9.02 8.58
C LYS A 80 -19.60 -8.69 7.87
N LYS A 81 -20.33 -7.67 8.32
CA LYS A 81 -21.65 -7.27 7.79
C LYS A 81 -21.77 -5.74 7.70
N HIS A 82 -22.52 -5.25 6.72
CA HIS A 82 -22.95 -3.85 6.66
C HIS A 82 -23.99 -3.63 7.77
N THR A 83 -23.65 -2.83 8.78
CA THR A 83 -24.51 -2.57 9.94
C THR A 83 -24.88 -1.08 9.98
N LYS A 84 -26.16 -0.77 10.21
CA LYS A 84 -26.65 0.62 10.33
C LYS A 84 -26.09 1.38 11.53
N HIS A 85 -25.60 0.67 12.55
CA HIS A 85 -25.03 1.23 13.79
C HIS A 85 -23.58 0.80 13.96
N LEU A 86 -22.73 1.12 12.99
CA LEU A 86 -21.30 0.92 13.13
C LEU A 86 -20.74 1.92 14.14
N ASP A 87 -20.17 1.43 15.24
CA ASP A 87 -19.31 2.25 16.08
C ASP A 87 -17.98 2.48 15.36
N VAL A 88 -17.87 3.64 14.72
CA VAL A 88 -16.69 4.03 13.94
C VAL A 88 -15.47 4.19 14.85
N ILE A 89 -15.66 4.60 16.10
CA ILE A 89 -14.56 4.88 17.04
C ILE A 89 -13.91 3.56 17.46
N ASP A 90 -14.70 2.59 17.91
CA ASP A 90 -14.19 1.28 18.33
C ASP A 90 -13.60 0.45 17.16
N THR A 91 -14.23 0.57 15.99
CA THR A 91 -13.75 0.01 14.72
C THR A 91 -12.35 0.53 14.39
N VAL A 92 -12.15 1.84 14.51
CA VAL A 92 -10.87 2.50 14.23
C VAL A 92 -9.84 2.15 15.30
N ASN A 93 -10.21 2.15 16.58
CA ASN A 93 -9.32 1.76 17.67
C ASN A 93 -8.79 0.33 17.48
N THR A 94 -9.68 -0.61 17.15
CA THR A 94 -9.31 -2.00 16.86
C THR A 94 -8.40 -2.11 15.64
N ALA A 95 -8.68 -1.32 14.60
CA ALA A 95 -7.86 -1.32 13.39
C ALA A 95 -6.47 -0.73 13.64
N VAL A 96 -6.38 0.34 14.43
CA VAL A 96 -5.12 0.95 14.89
C VAL A 96 -4.31 -0.01 15.75
N ASP A 97 -4.96 -0.72 16.68
CA ASP A 97 -4.33 -1.77 17.50
C ASP A 97 -3.71 -2.87 16.65
N LYS A 98 -4.41 -3.30 15.61
CA LYS A 98 -3.90 -4.29 14.65
C LYS A 98 -2.78 -3.68 13.82
N ALA A 99 -2.93 -2.43 13.38
CA ALA A 99 -1.93 -1.72 12.59
C ALA A 99 -0.60 -1.59 13.31
N GLN A 100 -0.62 -1.16 14.58
CA GLN A 100 0.59 -1.08 15.39
C GLN A 100 1.26 -2.45 15.56
N ARG A 101 0.47 -3.52 15.81
CA ARG A 101 0.99 -4.89 15.91
C ARG A 101 1.58 -5.42 14.60
N HIS A 102 1.04 -5.01 13.46
CA HIS A 102 1.54 -5.39 12.14
C HIS A 102 2.66 -4.46 11.61
N PHE A 103 2.90 -3.32 12.27
CA PHE A 103 3.94 -2.40 11.84
C PHE A 103 5.34 -2.96 12.13
N GLU A 104 5.56 -3.62 13.28
CA GLU A 104 6.87 -4.20 13.60
C GLU A 104 7.33 -5.24 12.57
N PRO A 105 6.53 -6.28 12.24
CA PRO A 105 6.91 -7.24 11.19
C PRO A 105 7.11 -6.58 9.83
N MET A 106 6.36 -5.51 9.55
CA MET A 106 6.46 -4.78 8.30
C MET A 106 7.78 -4.03 8.19
N LYS A 107 8.26 -3.39 9.26
CA LYS A 107 9.59 -2.76 9.31
C LYS A 107 10.69 -3.78 9.02
N VAL A 108 10.68 -4.90 9.74
CA VAL A 108 11.65 -6.00 9.53
C VAL A 108 11.68 -6.47 8.08
N ARG A 109 10.52 -6.54 7.42
CA ARG A 109 10.44 -6.93 6.01
C ARG A 109 10.97 -5.86 5.07
N VAL A 110 10.71 -4.58 5.36
CA VAL A 110 11.28 -3.46 4.59
C VAL A 110 12.80 -3.46 4.69
N ASP A 111 13.34 -3.67 5.89
CA ASP A 111 14.78 -3.79 6.12
C ASP A 111 15.35 -4.98 5.34
N ALA A 112 14.70 -6.14 5.40
CA ALA A 112 15.11 -7.32 4.62
C ALA A 112 15.10 -7.06 3.11
N TRP A 113 14.15 -6.28 2.59
CA TRP A 113 14.10 -5.91 1.17
C TRP A 113 15.19 -4.91 0.77
N ARG A 114 15.64 -4.06 1.71
CA ARG A 114 16.77 -3.16 1.49
C ARG A 114 18.08 -3.92 1.43
N ASP A 115 18.24 -4.93 2.27
CA ASP A 115 19.45 -5.76 2.31
C ASP A 115 19.46 -6.83 1.20
N HIS A 116 18.31 -7.11 0.58
CA HIS A 116 18.21 -8.06 -0.53
C HIS A 116 18.71 -7.44 -1.84
N SER A 117 20.00 -7.68 -2.15
CA SER A 117 20.59 -7.37 -3.45
C SER A 117 19.86 -8.12 -4.56
N LEU A 118 19.41 -7.40 -5.58
CA LEU A 118 18.61 -7.91 -6.69
C LEU A 118 19.35 -7.72 -8.02
N PRO A 119 19.91 -8.81 -8.60
CA PRO A 119 20.57 -8.74 -9.89
C PRO A 119 19.62 -8.22 -10.99
N ASP A 120 20.14 -7.43 -11.92
CA ASP A 120 19.36 -6.84 -13.02
C ASP A 120 18.58 -7.88 -13.82
N MET A 121 19.15 -9.06 -14.04
CA MET A 121 18.45 -10.17 -14.72
C MET A 121 17.23 -10.64 -13.94
N LYS A 122 17.33 -10.73 -12.61
CA LYS A 122 16.20 -11.12 -11.76
C LYS A 122 15.14 -10.02 -11.71
N ALA A 123 15.55 -8.76 -11.64
CA ALA A 123 14.63 -7.63 -11.72
C ALA A 123 13.85 -7.61 -13.05
N LYS A 124 14.53 -7.85 -14.18
CA LYS A 124 13.88 -7.99 -15.50
C LYS A 124 12.89 -9.16 -15.53
N GLU A 125 13.25 -10.31 -14.98
CA GLU A 125 12.37 -11.49 -14.88
C GLU A 125 11.11 -11.17 -14.05
N ILE A 126 11.26 -10.51 -12.89
CA ILE A 126 10.14 -10.10 -12.05
C ILE A 126 9.22 -9.12 -12.81
N ILE A 127 9.79 -8.11 -13.47
CA ILE A 127 8.98 -7.16 -14.27
C ILE A 127 8.27 -7.88 -15.43
N TYR A 128 8.96 -8.81 -16.11
CA TYR A 128 8.39 -9.61 -17.19
C TYR A 128 7.22 -10.47 -16.71
N ASN A 129 7.40 -11.21 -15.61
CA ASN A 129 6.34 -12.07 -15.06
C ASN A 129 5.14 -11.25 -14.60
N ALA A 130 5.39 -10.10 -13.95
CA ALA A 130 4.33 -9.21 -13.49
C ALA A 130 3.40 -8.75 -14.63
N PHE A 131 3.96 -8.29 -15.76
CA PHE A 131 3.16 -7.63 -16.82
C PHE A 131 2.91 -8.48 -18.06
N ILE A 132 3.86 -9.33 -18.45
CA ILE A 132 3.79 -10.12 -19.69
C ILE A 132 3.06 -11.43 -19.44
N ILE A 133 3.52 -12.21 -18.45
CA ILE A 133 2.80 -13.41 -18.00
C ILE A 133 1.48 -13.01 -17.33
N GLY A 134 1.49 -11.92 -16.56
CA GLY A 134 0.30 -11.36 -15.92
C GLY A 134 0.08 -11.84 -14.50
N ASP A 135 1.16 -12.21 -13.79
CA ASP A 135 1.11 -12.67 -12.39
C ASP A 135 0.72 -11.54 -11.42
N LEU A 136 0.79 -10.29 -11.86
CA LEU A 136 0.37 -9.11 -11.11
C LEU A 136 -0.84 -8.45 -11.76
N GLU A 137 -1.88 -8.19 -10.95
CA GLU A 137 -3.05 -7.42 -11.37
C GLU A 137 -2.70 -5.92 -11.48
N ALA A 138 -2.01 -5.54 -12.55
CA ALA A 138 -1.65 -4.17 -12.88
C ALA A 138 -1.70 -3.92 -14.41
N PRO A 139 -2.04 -2.70 -14.87
CA PRO A 139 -2.10 -2.42 -16.31
C PRO A 139 -0.75 -2.58 -17.02
N LYS A 140 -0.73 -3.34 -18.12
CA LYS A 140 0.50 -3.68 -18.88
C LYS A 140 1.29 -2.46 -19.38
N HIS A 141 0.61 -1.35 -19.68
CA HIS A 141 1.26 -0.13 -20.15
C HIS A 141 2.21 0.49 -19.10
N LEU A 142 2.12 0.10 -17.83
CA LEU A 142 3.02 0.56 -16.78
C LEU A 142 4.38 -0.14 -16.79
N ALA A 143 4.55 -1.24 -17.52
CA ALA A 143 5.80 -2.00 -17.56
C ALA A 143 7.02 -1.14 -17.92
N ALA A 144 6.89 -0.28 -18.93
CA ALA A 144 7.93 0.64 -19.35
C ALA A 144 8.28 1.67 -18.25
N ARG A 145 7.27 2.16 -17.52
CA ARG A 145 7.45 3.10 -16.42
C ARG A 145 8.13 2.45 -15.21
N VAL A 146 7.78 1.20 -14.89
CA VAL A 146 8.45 0.42 -13.83
C VAL A 146 9.91 0.17 -14.21
N HIS A 147 10.15 -0.24 -15.45
CA HIS A 147 11.51 -0.41 -15.96
C HIS A 147 12.30 0.90 -15.80
N GLN A 148 11.78 2.03 -16.28
CA GLN A 148 12.49 3.30 -16.18
C GLN A 148 12.76 3.66 -14.72
N ASN A 149 11.76 3.60 -13.85
CA ASN A 149 11.91 3.93 -12.43
C ASN A 149 12.94 3.05 -11.69
N TYR A 150 13.13 1.79 -12.10
CA TYR A 150 14.12 0.92 -11.49
C TYR A 150 15.50 1.12 -12.11
N PHE A 151 15.62 1.06 -13.44
CA PHE A 151 16.92 1.03 -14.13
C PHE A 151 17.53 2.41 -14.33
N GLU A 152 16.70 3.44 -14.45
CA GLU A 152 17.05 4.86 -14.61
C GLU A 152 16.34 5.69 -13.52
N PRO A 153 16.64 5.44 -12.23
CA PRO A 153 15.93 6.06 -11.13
C PRO A 153 16.18 7.58 -11.09
N THR A 154 15.12 8.32 -10.78
CA THR A 154 15.20 9.78 -10.54
C THR A 154 15.34 10.13 -9.06
N TYR A 155 15.12 9.16 -8.16
CA TYR A 155 15.24 9.31 -6.72
C TYR A 155 16.46 8.52 -6.22
N PRO A 156 17.34 9.11 -5.37
CA PRO A 156 18.50 8.43 -4.81
C PRO A 156 18.15 7.11 -4.10
N GLU A 157 16.99 7.04 -3.45
CA GLU A 157 16.50 5.88 -2.71
C GLU A 157 16.13 4.69 -3.60
N PHE A 158 16.08 4.89 -4.92
CA PHE A 158 15.81 3.86 -5.92
C PHE A 158 17.10 3.42 -6.62
N GLU A 159 18.22 4.13 -6.43
CA GLU A 159 19.52 3.78 -7.01
C GLU A 159 20.05 2.41 -6.57
N PRO A 160 19.89 1.97 -5.31
CA PRO A 160 20.35 0.65 -4.90
C PRO A 160 19.67 -0.46 -5.73
N ARG A 161 20.44 -1.45 -6.17
CA ARG A 161 19.90 -2.61 -6.90
C ARG A 161 19.33 -3.63 -5.93
N THR A 162 18.20 -3.30 -5.30
CA THR A 162 17.60 -4.11 -4.23
C THR A 162 16.12 -4.34 -4.48
N LEU A 163 15.55 -5.32 -3.79
CA LEU A 163 14.12 -5.59 -3.86
C LEU A 163 13.29 -4.39 -3.38
N TRP A 164 13.80 -3.62 -2.42
CA TRP A 164 13.20 -2.37 -1.97
C TRP A 164 13.08 -1.34 -3.10
N SER A 165 14.15 -1.10 -3.85
CA SER A 165 14.13 -0.18 -4.99
C SER A 165 13.17 -0.64 -6.09
N LEU A 166 13.09 -1.97 -6.33
CA LEU A 166 12.12 -2.50 -7.28
C LEU A 166 10.67 -2.27 -6.80
N SER A 167 10.38 -2.53 -5.53
CA SER A 167 9.07 -2.25 -4.93
C SER A 167 8.65 -0.79 -5.09
N ASN A 168 9.60 0.13 -4.85
CA ASN A 168 9.41 1.55 -5.04
C ASN A 168 9.19 1.94 -6.51
N ALA A 169 9.88 1.30 -7.45
CA ALA A 169 9.68 1.52 -8.88
C ALA A 169 8.26 1.13 -9.33
N PHE A 170 7.72 0.02 -8.83
CA PHE A 170 6.33 -0.39 -9.09
C PHE A 170 5.32 0.61 -8.52
N THR A 171 5.39 0.87 -7.23
CA THR A 171 4.44 1.74 -6.51
C THR A 171 4.51 3.20 -6.96
N ASN A 172 5.69 3.70 -7.37
CA ASN A 172 5.82 5.00 -8.03
C ASN A 172 5.13 5.03 -9.41
N SER A 173 5.17 3.92 -10.14
CA SER A 173 4.51 3.81 -11.44
C SER A 173 2.99 3.76 -11.32
N PHE A 174 2.46 3.17 -10.25
CA PHE A 174 1.02 3.07 -10.01
C PHE A 174 0.32 4.40 -9.76
N LYS A 175 1.05 5.48 -9.45
CA LYS A 175 0.46 6.83 -9.35
C LYS A 175 -0.08 7.38 -10.65
N ALA A 176 0.29 6.78 -11.79
CA ALA A 176 -0.31 7.13 -13.07
C ALA A 176 -1.74 6.59 -13.23
N LEU A 177 -2.21 5.77 -12.29
CA LEU A 177 -3.56 5.21 -12.29
C LEU A 177 -4.51 6.11 -11.50
N ASP A 178 -5.80 6.02 -11.83
CA ASP A 178 -6.85 6.54 -10.96
C ASP A 178 -6.75 5.90 -9.56
N PRO A 179 -7.20 6.58 -8.50
CA PRO A 179 -6.99 6.13 -7.13
C PRO A 179 -7.44 4.69 -6.88
N MET A 180 -8.59 4.32 -7.43
CA MET A 180 -9.18 2.99 -7.26
C MET A 180 -8.31 1.86 -7.85
N PRO A 181 -7.95 1.86 -9.15
CA PRO A 181 -6.96 0.93 -9.69
C PRO A 181 -5.59 1.00 -8.98
N GLN A 182 -5.14 2.20 -8.57
CA GLN A 182 -3.89 2.36 -7.82
C GLN A 182 -3.91 1.58 -6.50
N PHE A 183 -4.98 1.69 -5.71
CA PHE A 183 -5.14 0.95 -4.45
C PHE A 183 -5.08 -0.57 -4.68
N ARG A 184 -5.77 -1.06 -5.71
CA ARG A 184 -5.78 -2.50 -6.06
C ARG A 184 -4.41 -3.01 -6.47
N ALA A 185 -3.75 -2.33 -7.40
CA ALA A 185 -2.43 -2.70 -7.89
C ALA A 185 -1.39 -2.70 -6.76
N THR A 186 -1.44 -1.69 -5.89
CA THR A 186 -0.56 -1.58 -4.72
C THR A 186 -0.75 -2.74 -3.72
N ALA A 187 -2.00 -3.13 -3.44
CA ALA A 187 -2.29 -4.25 -2.55
C ALA A 187 -1.85 -5.59 -3.17
N ALA A 188 -2.03 -5.78 -4.48
CA ALA A 188 -1.61 -6.98 -5.19
C ALA A 188 -0.07 -7.12 -5.20
N LEU A 189 0.66 -6.01 -5.39
CA LEU A 189 2.11 -6.00 -5.41
C LEU A 189 2.75 -6.55 -4.13
N GLY A 190 2.19 -6.21 -2.97
CA GLY A 190 2.70 -6.68 -1.69
C GLY A 190 2.68 -8.20 -1.53
N LYS A 191 1.73 -8.88 -2.18
CA LYS A 191 1.67 -10.35 -2.24
C LYS A 191 2.63 -10.90 -3.28
N TYR A 192 2.66 -10.28 -4.46
CA TYR A 192 3.51 -10.68 -5.57
C TYR A 192 5.00 -10.66 -5.20
N LEU A 193 5.48 -9.57 -4.61
CA LEU A 193 6.89 -9.44 -4.21
C LEU A 193 7.29 -10.40 -3.08
N ALA A 194 6.34 -10.78 -2.22
CA ALA A 194 6.58 -11.77 -1.18
C ALA A 194 6.69 -13.21 -1.72
N ALA A 195 6.16 -13.48 -2.92
CA ALA A 195 6.24 -14.80 -3.54
C ALA A 195 7.52 -15.02 -4.36
N VAL A 196 8.21 -13.94 -4.74
CA VAL A 196 9.43 -13.97 -5.57
C VAL A 196 10.72 -13.76 -4.77
N ASN A 197 10.60 -13.57 -3.45
CA ASN A 197 11.69 -13.36 -2.49
C ASN A 197 11.83 -14.53 -1.54
#